data_AF-A0A1Y3N6E3-F1
#
_entry.id   AF-A0A1Y3N6E3-F1
#
_cell.length_a   1.000
_cell.length_b   1.000
_cell.length_c   1.000
_cell.angle_alpha   90.00
_cell.angle_beta   90.00
_cell.angle_gamma   90.00
#
_symmetry.space_group_name_H-M   'P 1'
#
loop_
_entity.id
_entity.type
_entity.pdbx_description
1 polymer ?
#
loop_
_entity_poly.entity_id
_entity_poly.type
_entity_poly.pdbx_seq_one_letter_code
_entity_poly.pdbx_strand_id
1 'polypeptide(L)'
;MVTNLDSTPAVLGVLPHVAMYLDIGHAFWLGWDDNRLKAGKVYSKVIQSGAPGNVRGFASNVANYTPWEDPTLSRGPDTEWNPCPDEKRYIEAMYKDFKSAGIKSVYFIDDTSRNGHKTDRTHPGEWCNQTGVGIGARPQANPISGMDYLDAFYWVKPLGESDGTSDTTAVRYDGYCGHATAMKPAPEAGQWFQKHFEQEPDDIPIEFYKANLLNEETNATSTPSINCIESLFNCFWNDEFPDS
;
A
#
# COMPACT_ATOMS: atom_id res chain seq x y z
N MET A 1 1.00 -8.56 21.90
CA MET A 1 1.20 -7.71 20.70
C MET A 1 2.26 -6.63 20.94
N VAL A 2 2.13 -5.78 21.96
CA VAL A 2 3.12 -4.72 22.27
C VAL A 2 4.54 -5.26 22.52
N THR A 3 4.68 -6.40 23.20
CA THR A 3 5.99 -7.03 23.47
C THR A 3 6.78 -7.40 22.21
N ASN A 4 6.10 -7.74 21.10
CA ASN A 4 6.78 -8.13 19.86
C ASN A 4 7.26 -6.89 19.10
N LEU A 5 6.44 -5.83 19.07
CA LEU A 5 6.78 -4.55 18.43
C LEU A 5 7.99 -3.87 19.07
N ASP A 6 8.18 -4.01 20.39
CA ASP A 6 9.36 -3.48 21.08
C ASP A 6 10.63 -4.29 20.77
N SER A 7 10.49 -5.60 20.50
CA SER A 7 11.60 -6.51 20.26
C SER A 7 12.09 -6.57 18.81
N THR A 8 11.22 -6.33 17.83
CA THR A 8 11.56 -6.44 16.40
C THR A 8 12.66 -5.46 15.99
N PRO A 9 12.60 -4.15 16.35
CA PRO A 9 13.70 -3.23 16.07
C PRO A 9 15.00 -3.69 16.73
N ALA A 10 14.96 -4.19 17.96
CA ALA A 10 16.15 -4.68 18.67
C ALA A 10 16.84 -5.86 17.98
N VAL A 11 16.08 -6.72 17.28
CA VAL A 11 16.60 -7.91 16.59
C VAL A 11 17.02 -7.62 15.15
N LEU A 12 16.15 -6.98 14.37
CA LEU A 12 16.40 -6.78 12.94
C LEU A 12 17.10 -5.45 12.65
N GLY A 13 16.88 -4.43 13.47
CA GLY A 13 17.45 -3.09 13.29
C GLY A 13 18.95 -3.01 13.62
N VAL A 14 19.56 -4.06 14.15
CA VAL A 14 21.02 -4.16 14.36
C VAL A 14 21.75 -4.76 13.16
N LEU A 15 21.02 -5.27 12.16
CA LEU A 15 21.61 -5.92 10.99
C LEU A 15 22.09 -4.86 9.97
N PRO A 16 23.34 -4.96 9.47
CA PRO A 16 23.97 -3.90 8.69
C PRO A 16 23.37 -3.64 7.30
N HIS A 17 22.55 -4.57 6.79
CA HIS A 17 21.95 -4.50 5.45
C HIS A 17 20.42 -4.56 5.49
N VAL A 18 19.82 -4.25 6.64
CA VAL A 18 18.36 -4.21 6.82
C VAL A 18 17.92 -2.77 7.08
N ALA A 19 17.09 -2.24 6.18
CA ALA A 19 16.38 -0.99 6.39
C ALA A 19 14.96 -1.30 6.88
N MET A 20 14.67 -1.01 8.14
CA MET A 20 13.35 -1.25 8.73
C MET A 20 12.42 -0.05 8.55
N TYR A 21 11.22 -0.32 8.04
CA TYR A 21 10.12 0.64 7.98
C TYR A 21 8.98 0.12 8.85
N LEU A 22 8.53 0.92 9.81
CA LEU A 22 7.38 0.57 10.66
C LEU A 22 6.08 0.99 9.96
N ASP A 23 5.12 0.08 9.85
CA ASP A 23 3.79 0.40 9.31
C ASP A 23 3.12 1.54 10.10
N ILE A 24 2.50 2.49 9.40
CA ILE A 24 1.74 3.61 9.95
C ILE A 24 0.31 3.67 9.38
N GLY A 25 -0.25 2.54 8.94
CA GLY A 25 -1.56 2.52 8.29
C GLY A 25 -1.61 3.43 7.05
N HIS A 26 -2.65 4.24 6.94
CA HIS A 26 -2.88 5.12 5.78
C HIS A 26 -3.58 6.42 6.22
N ALA A 27 -3.79 7.33 5.27
CA ALA A 27 -4.35 8.66 5.52
C ALA A 27 -5.73 8.63 6.19
N PHE A 28 -6.59 7.69 5.82
CA PHE A 28 -7.91 7.49 6.45
C PHE A 28 -7.88 6.54 7.66
N TRP A 29 -6.73 6.39 8.31
CA TRP A 29 -6.61 5.73 9.61
C TRP A 29 -5.96 6.66 10.64
N LEU A 30 -4.71 7.04 10.40
CA LEU A 30 -3.98 7.90 11.33
C LEU A 30 -3.98 9.36 10.91
N GLY A 31 -4.46 9.71 9.70
CA GLY A 31 -4.34 11.05 9.13
C GLY A 31 -5.14 12.16 9.80
N TRP A 32 -5.99 11.89 10.79
CA TRP A 32 -6.58 12.94 11.64
C TRP A 32 -5.56 13.48 12.66
N ASP A 33 -5.61 14.79 12.94
CA ASP A 33 -4.63 15.48 13.79
C ASP A 33 -4.40 14.77 15.14
N ASP A 34 -5.49 14.45 15.85
CA ASP A 34 -5.42 13.76 17.15
C ASP A 34 -4.79 12.37 17.04
N ASN A 35 -5.02 11.67 15.93
CA ASN A 35 -4.47 10.33 15.69
C ASN A 35 -2.98 10.41 15.37
N ARG A 36 -2.56 11.30 14.46
CA ARG A 36 -1.13 11.50 14.13
C ARG A 36 -0.31 11.90 15.35
N LEU A 37 -0.81 12.83 16.17
CA LEU A 37 -0.11 13.28 17.38
C LEU A 37 0.02 12.17 18.44
N LYS A 38 -0.99 11.29 18.56
CA LYS A 38 -0.92 10.11 19.44
C LYS A 38 0.04 9.07 18.87
N ALA A 39 -0.01 8.83 17.56
CA ALA A 39 0.89 7.91 16.86
C ALA A 39 2.35 8.31 17.07
N GLY A 40 2.70 9.59 16.89
CA GLY A 40 4.07 10.08 17.11
C GLY A 40 4.62 9.73 18.50
N LYS A 41 3.80 9.80 19.55
CA LYS A 41 4.20 9.38 20.90
C LYS A 41 4.43 7.86 21.01
N VAL A 42 3.58 7.06 20.38
CA VAL A 42 3.70 5.60 20.37
C VAL A 42 4.95 5.16 19.62
N TYR A 43 5.15 5.62 18.37
CA TYR A 43 6.34 5.23 17.59
C TYR A 43 7.64 5.72 18.23
N SER A 44 7.66 6.93 18.80
CA SER A 44 8.83 7.42 19.54
C SER A 44 9.19 6.48 20.70
N LYS A 45 8.19 5.98 21.44
CA LYS A 45 8.40 5.01 22.51
C LYS A 45 8.90 3.64 21.99
N VAL A 46 8.28 3.10 20.94
CA VAL A 46 8.66 1.80 20.34
C VAL A 46 10.10 1.82 19.82
N ILE A 47 10.49 2.90 19.13
CA ILE A 47 11.85 3.06 18.62
C ILE A 47 12.85 3.15 19.78
N GLN A 48 12.52 3.86 20.86
CA GLN A 48 13.38 3.96 22.04
C GLN A 48 13.54 2.62 22.77
N SER A 49 12.47 1.82 22.88
CA SER A 49 12.55 0.49 23.51
C SER A 49 13.31 -0.53 22.68
N GLY A 50 13.40 -0.33 21.36
CA GLY A 50 14.10 -1.20 20.43
C GLY A 50 15.62 -1.01 20.37
N ALA A 51 16.21 -0.15 21.20
CA ALA A 51 17.65 0.08 21.22
C ALA A 51 18.44 -1.20 21.56
N PRO A 52 19.58 -1.48 20.89
CA PRO A 52 20.32 -0.58 19.99
C PRO A 52 19.89 -0.64 18.51
N GLY A 53 18.79 -1.30 18.19
CA GLY A 53 18.32 -1.43 16.82
C GLY A 53 17.84 -0.12 16.19
N ASN A 54 18.03 0.01 14.89
CA ASN A 54 17.66 1.19 14.11
C ASN A 54 16.40 0.95 13.28
N VAL A 55 15.58 2.00 13.18
CA VAL A 55 14.46 2.11 12.25
C VAL A 55 14.84 3.16 11.22
N ARG A 56 14.78 2.80 9.93
CA ARG A 56 15.01 3.75 8.83
C ARG A 56 13.84 4.71 8.74
N GLY A 57 12.62 4.20 8.72
CA GLY A 57 11.45 5.01 8.48
C GLY A 57 10.13 4.29 8.74
N PHE A 58 9.12 4.64 7.94
CA PHE A 58 7.74 4.20 8.09
C PHE A 58 7.14 3.78 6.75
N ALA A 59 6.17 2.86 6.77
CA ALA A 59 5.45 2.42 5.58
C ALA A 59 3.99 2.88 5.65
N SER A 60 3.52 3.60 4.63
CA SER A 60 2.14 4.04 4.50
C SER A 60 1.39 3.27 3.42
N ASN A 61 0.06 3.32 3.50
CA ASN A 61 -0.89 2.78 2.53
C ASN A 61 -0.83 1.26 2.33
N VAL A 62 -0.08 0.52 3.16
CA VAL A 62 0.13 -0.92 3.02
C VAL A 62 -1.20 -1.65 2.86
N ALA A 63 -1.35 -2.37 1.74
CA ALA A 63 -2.58 -3.08 1.38
C ALA A 63 -3.86 -2.21 1.32
N ASN A 64 -3.75 -0.89 1.18
CA ASN A 64 -4.90 -0.01 1.02
C ASN A 64 -4.96 0.54 -0.42
N TYR A 65 -5.87 1.49 -0.63
CA TYR A 65 -6.21 2.03 -1.95
C TYR A 65 -6.26 3.56 -1.94
N THR A 66 -5.73 4.20 -0.89
CA THR A 66 -5.77 5.66 -0.80
C THR A 66 -4.85 6.23 -1.90
N PRO A 67 -5.32 7.19 -2.72
CA PRO A 67 -4.51 7.74 -3.79
C PRO A 67 -3.31 8.49 -3.21
N TRP A 68 -2.22 8.54 -3.98
CA TRP A 68 -1.06 9.37 -3.65
C TRP A 68 -1.46 10.84 -3.49
N GLU A 69 -2.10 11.41 -4.52
CA GLU A 69 -2.59 12.79 -4.54
C GLU A 69 -3.91 12.86 -5.32
N ASP A 70 -4.93 13.47 -4.73
CA ASP A 70 -6.20 13.75 -5.41
C ASP A 70 -6.61 15.22 -5.14
N PRO A 71 -6.49 16.10 -6.15
CA PRO A 71 -6.81 17.53 -5.99
C PRO A 71 -8.31 17.79 -5.80
N THR A 72 -9.17 16.82 -6.08
CA THR A 72 -10.62 16.94 -5.85
C THR A 72 -10.98 16.68 -4.39
N LEU A 73 -10.12 15.96 -3.65
CA LEU A 73 -10.32 15.71 -2.23
C LEU A 73 -9.87 16.90 -1.40
N SER A 74 -10.75 17.34 -0.51
CA SER A 74 -10.47 18.41 0.44
C SER A 74 -11.07 18.07 1.80
N ARG A 75 -10.61 18.75 2.85
CA ARG A 75 -11.16 18.58 4.20
C ARG A 75 -12.61 19.02 4.22
N GLY A 76 -13.52 18.08 4.47
CA GLY A 76 -14.96 18.35 4.50
C GLY A 76 -15.76 17.13 4.96
N PRO A 77 -17.11 17.20 4.89
CA PRO A 77 -17.98 16.10 5.30
C PRO A 77 -17.66 14.77 4.60
N ASP A 78 -17.37 14.81 3.29
CA ASP A 78 -17.11 13.61 2.48
C ASP A 78 -15.78 12.91 2.82
N THR A 79 -14.88 13.61 3.50
CA THR A 79 -13.60 13.08 3.99
C THR A 79 -13.60 12.94 5.51
N GLU A 80 -14.77 12.98 6.15
CA GLU A 80 -14.93 12.94 7.61
C GLU A 80 -14.06 13.99 8.32
N TRP A 81 -13.93 15.16 7.69
CA TRP A 81 -13.10 16.27 8.13
C TRP A 81 -11.62 15.91 8.32
N ASN A 82 -11.14 14.86 7.65
CA ASN A 82 -9.74 14.46 7.63
C ASN A 82 -8.89 15.55 6.95
N PRO A 83 -7.90 16.14 7.64
CA PRO A 83 -7.02 17.14 7.05
C PRO A 83 -6.05 16.55 6.00
N CYS A 84 -5.89 15.22 5.98
CA CYS A 84 -5.04 14.49 5.07
C CYS A 84 -5.88 13.50 4.24
N PRO A 85 -6.64 13.94 3.21
CA PRO A 85 -7.51 13.04 2.46
C PRO A 85 -6.80 12.30 1.31
N ASP A 86 -5.47 12.32 1.27
CA ASP A 86 -4.60 11.49 0.42
C ASP A 86 -3.26 11.18 1.12
N GLU A 87 -2.47 10.26 0.56
CA GLU A 87 -1.21 9.82 1.19
C GLU A 87 -0.14 10.91 1.18
N LYS A 88 -0.07 11.76 0.14
CA LYS A 88 0.90 12.87 0.09
C LYS A 88 0.71 13.83 1.25
N ARG A 89 -0.52 14.33 1.47
CA ARG A 89 -0.82 15.23 2.60
C ARG A 89 -0.67 14.54 3.94
N TYR A 90 -0.92 13.23 4.00
CA TYR A 90 -0.69 12.42 5.18
C TYR A 90 0.79 12.33 5.55
N ILE A 91 1.65 11.94 4.61
CA ILE A 91 3.10 11.83 4.80
C ILE A 91 3.72 13.19 5.13
N GLU A 92 3.33 14.27 4.46
CA GLU A 92 3.83 15.62 4.75
C GLU A 92 3.50 16.07 6.19
N ALA A 93 2.28 15.77 6.66
CA ALA A 93 1.85 16.08 8.02
C ALA A 93 2.56 15.17 9.04
N MET A 94 2.62 13.86 8.76
CA MET A 94 3.26 12.89 9.63
C MET A 94 4.76 13.14 9.78
N TYR A 95 5.45 13.54 8.71
CA TYR A 95 6.86 13.95 8.77
C TYR A 95 7.07 15.05 9.81
N LYS A 96 6.24 16.10 9.79
CA LYS A 96 6.31 17.21 10.76
C LYS A 96 6.01 16.73 12.18
N ASP A 97 4.98 15.91 12.35
CA ASP A 97 4.55 15.41 13.66
C ASP A 97 5.58 14.47 14.28
N PHE A 98 6.18 13.57 13.50
CA PHE A 98 7.22 12.62 13.97
C PHE A 98 8.53 13.31 14.30
N LYS A 99 8.95 14.31 13.51
CA LYS A 99 10.11 15.15 13.85
C LYS A 99 9.86 15.90 15.17
N SER A 100 8.65 16.43 15.35
CA SER A 100 8.25 17.11 16.60
C SER A 100 8.19 16.17 17.81
N ALA A 101 7.88 14.89 17.59
CA ALA A 101 7.92 13.84 18.61
C ALA A 101 9.35 13.35 18.96
N GLY A 102 10.39 13.95 18.37
CA GLY A 102 11.79 13.65 18.65
C GLY A 102 12.34 12.41 17.92
N ILE A 103 11.62 11.88 16.94
CA ILE A 103 12.10 10.76 16.13
C ILE A 103 13.22 11.27 15.21
N LYS A 104 14.39 10.63 15.27
CA LYS A 104 15.59 11.08 14.56
C LYS A 104 15.55 10.75 13.07
N SER A 105 15.24 9.50 12.73
CA SER A 105 15.13 8.99 11.36
C SER A 105 13.65 8.96 10.96
N VAL A 106 13.27 9.83 10.03
CA VAL A 106 11.87 9.97 9.57
C VAL A 106 11.90 9.96 8.05
N TYR A 107 11.87 8.75 7.51
CA TYR A 107 11.75 8.46 6.09
C TYR A 107 10.50 7.64 5.84
N PHE A 108 10.03 7.59 4.59
CA PHE A 108 8.80 6.90 4.23
C PHE A 108 8.96 6.07 2.98
N ILE A 109 8.25 4.95 2.94
CA ILE A 109 7.82 4.29 1.70
C ILE A 109 6.30 4.33 1.65
N ASP A 110 5.74 4.43 0.46
CA ASP A 110 4.29 4.42 0.24
C ASP A 110 3.90 3.23 -0.63
N ASP A 111 2.89 2.45 -0.20
CA ASP A 111 2.36 1.34 -0.99
C ASP A 111 1.44 1.87 -2.11
N THR A 112 1.91 1.78 -3.35
CA THR A 112 1.19 2.23 -4.55
C THR A 112 0.65 1.07 -5.39
N SER A 113 0.64 -0.15 -4.84
CA SER A 113 0.30 -1.36 -5.59
C SER A 113 -1.12 -1.35 -6.20
N ARG A 114 -2.09 -0.71 -5.53
CA ARG A 114 -3.53 -0.80 -5.87
C ARG A 114 -4.26 0.54 -5.85
N ASN A 115 -3.55 1.67 -5.89
CA ASN A 115 -4.12 3.02 -5.75
C ASN A 115 -4.09 3.87 -7.02
N GLY A 116 -3.97 3.25 -8.21
CA GLY A 116 -3.93 3.95 -9.50
C GLY A 116 -5.28 4.44 -10.00
N HIS A 117 -6.37 3.92 -9.46
CA HIS A 117 -7.73 4.31 -9.79
C HIS A 117 -8.59 4.46 -8.54
N LYS A 118 -9.64 5.29 -8.64
CA LYS A 118 -10.62 5.46 -7.57
C LYS A 118 -11.46 4.19 -7.44
N THR A 119 -11.36 3.53 -6.30
CA THR A 119 -12.18 2.36 -5.96
C THR A 119 -13.67 2.69 -5.87
N ASP A 120 -14.51 1.68 -6.03
CA ASP A 120 -15.97 1.80 -5.83
C ASP A 120 -16.38 1.89 -4.35
N ARG A 121 -15.42 1.79 -3.42
CA ARG A 121 -15.66 1.82 -1.99
C ARG A 121 -16.53 3.00 -1.57
N THR A 122 -17.52 2.73 -0.73
CA THR A 122 -18.45 3.76 -0.23
C THR A 122 -17.97 4.40 1.06
N HIS A 123 -16.99 3.77 1.71
CA HIS A 123 -16.37 4.25 2.94
C HIS A 123 -14.87 3.95 2.91
N PRO A 124 -13.98 4.85 3.38
CA PRO A 124 -12.54 4.65 3.30
C PRO A 124 -12.01 3.48 4.16
N GLY A 125 -12.81 3.04 5.13
CA GLY A 125 -12.55 1.84 5.93
C GLY A 125 -12.88 0.50 5.25
N GLU A 126 -13.42 0.50 4.02
CA GLU A 126 -13.59 -0.75 3.25
C GLU A 126 -12.27 -1.13 2.59
N TRP A 127 -11.73 -2.29 2.95
CA TRP A 127 -10.37 -2.71 2.60
C TRP A 127 -10.29 -4.05 1.86
N CYS A 128 -11.31 -4.90 1.93
CA CYS A 128 -11.21 -6.26 1.40
C CYS A 128 -11.59 -6.30 -0.08
N ASN A 129 -10.66 -6.75 -0.94
CA ASN A 129 -10.86 -7.05 -2.37
C ASN A 129 -11.67 -5.98 -3.12
N GLN A 130 -11.38 -4.70 -2.93
CA GLN A 130 -12.25 -3.63 -3.44
C GLN A 130 -12.43 -3.69 -4.97
N THR A 131 -13.63 -3.35 -5.43
CA THR A 131 -13.91 -3.19 -6.87
C THR A 131 -13.47 -1.83 -7.39
N GLY A 132 -13.23 -1.73 -8.70
CA GLY A 132 -12.80 -0.49 -9.34
C GLY A 132 -11.38 -0.06 -8.97
N VAL A 133 -10.58 -0.99 -8.43
CA VAL A 133 -9.16 -0.77 -8.15
C VAL A 133 -8.37 -0.72 -9.45
N GLY A 134 -7.25 -0.02 -9.39
CA GLY A 134 -6.29 -0.04 -10.48
C GLY A 134 -4.86 0.04 -10.00
N ILE A 135 -3.95 -0.45 -10.83
CA ILE A 135 -2.52 -0.53 -10.56
C ILE A 135 -1.94 0.88 -10.45
N GLY A 136 -1.32 1.20 -9.32
CA GLY A 136 -0.76 2.52 -9.08
C GLY A 136 0.64 2.71 -9.67
N ALA A 137 1.31 3.76 -9.20
CA ALA A 137 2.66 4.09 -9.65
C ALA A 137 3.62 2.91 -9.42
N ARG A 138 4.56 2.71 -10.35
CA ARG A 138 5.60 1.70 -10.22
C ARG A 138 6.47 1.96 -8.99
N PRO A 139 7.08 0.91 -8.41
CA PRO A 139 8.13 1.10 -7.43
C PRO A 139 9.23 1.98 -8.01
N GLN A 140 9.50 3.10 -7.35
CA GLN A 140 10.46 4.10 -7.80
C GLN A 140 11.10 4.74 -6.58
N ALA A 141 12.44 4.74 -6.53
CA ALA A 141 13.20 5.45 -5.50
C ALA A 141 13.14 6.96 -5.73
N ASN A 142 13.03 7.73 -4.64
CA ASN A 142 12.92 9.20 -4.62
C ASN A 142 11.95 9.73 -5.70
N PRO A 143 10.67 9.30 -5.69
CA PRO A 143 9.77 9.53 -6.80
C PRO A 143 9.33 11.00 -6.93
N ILE A 144 9.39 11.78 -5.85
CA ILE A 144 8.85 13.14 -5.79
C ILE A 144 9.95 14.16 -5.45
N SER A 145 10.22 15.07 -6.37
CA SER A 145 11.17 16.18 -6.17
C SER A 145 10.73 17.07 -5.01
N GLY A 146 11.65 17.36 -4.09
CA GLY A 146 11.38 18.19 -2.90
C GLY A 146 10.81 17.43 -1.70
N MET A 147 10.60 16.11 -1.81
CA MET A 147 10.24 15.23 -0.69
C MET A 147 11.38 14.26 -0.38
N ASP A 148 12.54 14.77 0.03
CA ASP A 148 13.76 13.96 0.31
C ASP A 148 13.59 12.94 1.45
N TYR A 149 12.47 12.98 2.16
CA TYR A 149 12.07 12.00 3.18
C TYR A 149 11.18 10.87 2.64
N LEU A 150 10.79 10.90 1.36
CA LEU A 150 10.11 9.80 0.68
C LEU A 150 11.15 8.95 -0.06
N ASP A 151 11.57 7.86 0.56
CA ASP A 151 12.60 6.97 0.01
C ASP A 151 12.11 6.28 -1.27
N ALA A 152 10.85 5.81 -1.30
CA ALA A 152 10.30 5.15 -2.49
C ALA A 152 8.76 5.10 -2.54
N PHE A 153 8.22 5.07 -3.75
CA PHE A 153 7.01 4.28 -4.00
C PHE A 153 7.40 2.81 -4.03
N TYR A 154 6.59 1.96 -3.41
CA TYR A 154 6.86 0.54 -3.31
C TYR A 154 5.57 -0.25 -3.41
N TRP A 155 5.65 -1.53 -3.78
CA TRP A 155 4.49 -2.41 -3.78
C TRP A 155 4.64 -3.40 -2.64
N VAL A 156 3.91 -3.15 -1.56
CA VAL A 156 3.97 -4.01 -0.37
C VAL A 156 2.94 -5.13 -0.48
N LYS A 157 1.69 -4.79 -0.81
CA LYS A 157 0.65 -5.78 -1.10
C LYS A 157 0.73 -6.23 -2.57
N PRO A 158 0.89 -7.53 -2.85
CA PRO A 158 0.82 -8.02 -4.22
C PRO A 158 -0.61 -7.88 -4.77
N LEU A 159 -0.78 -7.15 -5.87
CA LEU A 159 -2.04 -7.09 -6.59
C LEU A 159 -2.37 -8.49 -7.15
N GLY A 160 -3.59 -8.95 -6.92
CA GLY A 160 -4.04 -10.29 -7.33
C GLY A 160 -4.04 -11.31 -6.20
N GLU A 161 -3.32 -11.09 -5.10
CA GLU A 161 -3.52 -11.89 -3.89
C GLU A 161 -4.74 -11.40 -3.11
N SER A 162 -5.69 -12.29 -2.84
CA SER A 162 -6.91 -11.92 -2.12
C SER A 162 -6.62 -11.40 -0.71
N ASP A 163 -7.44 -10.44 -0.28
CA ASP A 163 -7.43 -9.92 1.09
C ASP A 163 -8.21 -10.81 2.06
N GLY A 164 -9.09 -11.69 1.54
CA GLY A 164 -9.94 -12.55 2.36
C GLY A 164 -11.11 -13.17 1.59
N THR A 165 -11.57 -14.31 2.10
CA THR A 165 -12.67 -15.07 1.49
C THR A 165 -14.01 -14.36 1.63
N SER A 166 -14.84 -14.46 0.57
CA SER A 166 -16.23 -14.02 0.62
C SER A 166 -17.20 -15.11 1.05
N ASP A 167 -16.71 -16.34 1.30
CA ASP A 167 -17.53 -17.43 1.81
C ASP A 167 -17.83 -17.21 3.30
N THR A 168 -19.08 -16.86 3.59
CA THR A 168 -19.57 -16.61 4.95
C THR A 168 -19.47 -17.81 5.89
N THR A 169 -19.24 -19.01 5.35
CA THR A 169 -19.07 -20.26 6.13
C THR A 169 -17.62 -20.58 6.43
N ALA A 170 -16.66 -19.88 5.81
CA ALA A 170 -15.24 -20.11 6.02
C ALA A 170 -14.79 -19.70 7.43
N VAL A 171 -13.83 -20.44 7.99
CA VAL A 171 -13.30 -20.22 9.35
C VAL A 171 -12.69 -18.82 9.51
N ARG A 172 -12.13 -18.26 8.44
CA ARG A 172 -11.45 -16.95 8.44
C ARG A 172 -12.26 -15.86 7.72
N TYR A 173 -13.57 -16.04 7.59
CA TYR A 173 -14.43 -15.04 6.99
C TYR A 173 -14.40 -13.73 7.79
N ASP A 174 -14.21 -12.62 7.09
CA ASP A 174 -14.34 -11.27 7.63
C ASP A 174 -15.53 -10.56 6.95
N GLY A 175 -16.35 -9.87 7.74
CA GLY A 175 -17.53 -9.14 7.26
C GLY A 175 -17.21 -8.09 6.20
N TYR A 176 -16.02 -7.48 6.22
CA TYR A 176 -15.59 -6.53 5.19
C TYR A 176 -15.49 -7.17 3.80
N CYS A 177 -15.14 -8.45 3.71
CA CYS A 177 -15.14 -9.21 2.45
C CYS A 177 -16.57 -9.56 1.97
N GLY A 178 -17.57 -9.30 2.81
CA GLY A 178 -18.99 -9.39 2.49
C GLY A 178 -19.61 -8.09 1.97
N HIS A 179 -18.90 -6.96 1.97
CA HIS A 179 -19.45 -5.67 1.52
C HIS A 179 -19.79 -5.67 0.03
N ALA A 180 -20.67 -4.76 -0.39
CA ALA A 180 -21.12 -4.69 -1.80
C ALA A 180 -20.00 -4.33 -2.77
N THR A 181 -19.02 -3.56 -2.29
CA THR A 181 -17.84 -3.06 -3.00
C THR A 181 -16.64 -4.01 -2.91
N ALA A 182 -16.78 -5.16 -2.24
CA ALA A 182 -15.78 -6.23 -2.24
C ALA A 182 -16.08 -7.21 -3.38
N MET A 183 -15.08 -7.52 -4.21
CA MET A 183 -15.21 -8.45 -5.33
C MET A 183 -15.52 -9.87 -4.83
N LYS A 184 -16.46 -10.54 -5.49
CA LYS A 184 -16.92 -11.89 -5.15
C LYS A 184 -17.14 -12.76 -6.41
N PRO A 185 -17.03 -14.09 -6.29
CA PRO A 185 -16.54 -14.83 -5.12
C PRO A 185 -15.03 -14.64 -4.95
N ALA A 186 -14.58 -14.39 -3.73
CA ALA A 186 -13.16 -14.23 -3.38
C ALA A 186 -12.61 -15.49 -2.68
N PRO A 187 -11.37 -15.91 -3.00
CA PRO A 187 -10.71 -17.04 -2.34
C PRO A 187 -10.16 -16.63 -0.97
N GLU A 188 -9.49 -17.55 -0.28
CA GLU A 188 -8.87 -17.26 1.03
C GLU A 188 -7.79 -16.17 0.94
N ALA A 189 -7.56 -15.45 2.04
CA ALA A 189 -6.51 -14.44 2.11
C ALA A 189 -5.14 -15.01 1.70
N GLY A 190 -4.43 -14.27 0.84
CA GLY A 190 -3.14 -14.67 0.25
C GLY A 190 -3.23 -15.64 -0.93
N GLN A 191 -4.42 -16.15 -1.27
CA GLN A 191 -4.59 -16.95 -2.49
C GLN A 191 -4.74 -16.07 -3.72
N TRP A 192 -4.32 -16.61 -4.87
CA TRP A 192 -4.47 -15.94 -6.15
C TRP A 192 -5.93 -15.70 -6.52
N PHE A 193 -6.23 -14.48 -6.95
CA PHE A 193 -7.55 -13.99 -7.31
C PHE A 193 -7.53 -13.33 -8.69
N GLN A 194 -7.54 -14.17 -9.72
CA GLN A 194 -7.45 -13.76 -11.13
C GLN A 194 -8.41 -12.62 -11.49
N LYS A 195 -9.69 -12.72 -11.13
CA LYS A 195 -10.68 -11.68 -11.46
C LYS A 195 -10.37 -10.34 -10.84
N HIS A 196 -9.83 -10.32 -9.62
CA HIS A 196 -9.44 -9.08 -8.96
C HIS A 196 -8.18 -8.48 -9.59
N PHE A 197 -7.29 -9.31 -10.13
CA PHE A 197 -6.13 -8.84 -10.90
C PHE A 197 -6.57 -8.23 -12.24
N GLU A 198 -7.56 -8.82 -12.91
CA GLU A 198 -8.03 -8.41 -14.24
C GLU A 198 -9.03 -7.23 -14.24
N GLN A 199 -9.49 -6.76 -13.08
CA GLN A 199 -10.65 -5.87 -12.95
C GLN A 199 -10.45 -4.40 -13.36
N GLU A 200 -9.29 -4.08 -13.91
CA GLU A 200 -8.90 -2.71 -14.23
C GLU A 200 -9.95 -2.01 -15.11
N PRO A 201 -10.23 -0.73 -14.87
CA PRO A 201 -11.18 0.03 -15.69
C PRO A 201 -10.76 0.03 -17.17
N ASP A 202 -11.74 -0.13 -18.07
CA ASP A 202 -11.57 -0.15 -19.54
C ASP A 202 -10.83 1.08 -20.11
N ASP A 203 -10.73 2.15 -19.33
CA ASP A 203 -10.12 3.44 -19.70
C ASP A 203 -8.59 3.48 -19.52
N ILE A 204 -7.97 2.45 -18.91
CA ILE A 204 -6.52 2.30 -18.83
C ILE A 204 -6.06 1.38 -19.97
N PRO A 205 -5.36 1.89 -20.99
CA PRO A 205 -4.93 1.07 -22.12
C PRO A 205 -4.06 -0.10 -21.64
N ILE A 206 -4.18 -1.28 -22.26
CA ILE A 206 -3.25 -2.42 -22.07
C ILE A 206 -1.77 -2.00 -22.20
N GLU A 207 -1.47 -0.93 -22.95
CA GLU A 207 -0.14 -0.33 -23.06
C GLU A 207 0.38 0.25 -21.73
N PHE A 208 -0.51 0.73 -20.84
CA PHE A 208 -0.16 1.09 -19.46
C PHE A 208 0.25 -0.15 -18.65
N TYR A 209 -0.37 -1.31 -18.90
CA TYR A 209 0.07 -2.60 -18.37
C TYR A 209 1.48 -2.95 -18.87
N LYS A 210 1.79 -2.78 -20.16
CA LYS A 210 3.14 -3.08 -20.71
C LYS A 210 4.22 -2.12 -20.21
N ALA A 211 3.95 -0.82 -20.22
CA ALA A 211 4.91 0.19 -19.76
C ALA A 211 5.24 0.04 -18.27
N ASN A 212 4.25 -0.38 -17.48
CA ASN A 212 4.42 -0.55 -16.05
C ASN A 212 4.92 -1.98 -15.72
N LEU A 213 4.27 -3.07 -16.17
CA LEU A 213 4.62 -4.45 -15.77
C LEU A 213 5.78 -5.06 -16.55
N LEU A 214 5.99 -4.69 -17.82
CA LEU A 214 6.88 -5.41 -18.73
C LEU A 214 8.20 -4.67 -19.03
N ASN A 215 8.39 -3.45 -18.52
CA ASN A 215 9.58 -2.65 -18.80
C ASN A 215 9.85 -2.49 -20.31
N GLU A 216 8.79 -2.52 -21.14
CA GLU A 216 8.89 -2.36 -22.58
C GLU A 216 8.82 -0.87 -22.93
N GLU A 217 9.91 -0.32 -23.47
CA GLU A 217 9.89 0.97 -24.14
C GLU A 217 8.80 0.95 -25.22
N THR A 218 7.88 1.91 -25.16
CA THR A 218 6.69 2.01 -26.01
C THR A 218 7.06 2.10 -27.50
N ASN A 219 7.15 0.95 -28.17
CA ASN A 219 7.25 0.85 -29.63
C ASN A 219 6.68 -0.50 -30.11
N ALA A 220 5.37 -0.72 -29.91
CA ALA A 220 4.69 -1.88 -30.48
C ALA A 220 3.30 -1.53 -31.01
N THR A 221 3.22 -1.21 -32.29
CA THR A 221 1.99 -1.16 -33.08
C THR A 221 1.48 -2.59 -33.34
N SER A 222 0.81 -3.22 -32.38
CA SER A 222 -0.11 -4.33 -32.64
C SER A 222 -0.92 -4.70 -31.40
N THR A 223 -2.23 -4.85 -31.55
CA THR A 223 -3.17 -5.37 -30.55
C THR A 223 -2.92 -6.88 -30.35
N PRO A 224 -2.53 -7.34 -29.14
CA PRO A 224 -2.40 -8.77 -28.86
C PRO A 224 -3.69 -9.36 -28.28
N SER A 225 -3.88 -10.65 -28.49
CA SER A 225 -5.00 -11.46 -28.00
C SER A 225 -4.82 -11.86 -26.52
N ILE A 226 -5.94 -12.29 -25.92
CA ILE A 226 -6.14 -12.80 -24.54
C ILE A 226 -5.03 -13.73 -24.00
N ASN A 227 -4.23 -14.36 -24.87
CA ASN A 227 -3.15 -15.29 -24.48
C ASN A 227 -1.91 -14.61 -23.84
N CYS A 228 -1.83 -13.27 -23.78
CA CYS A 228 -0.72 -12.59 -23.08
C CYS A 228 -0.87 -12.56 -21.54
N ILE A 229 -2.06 -12.78 -20.99
CA ILE A 229 -2.27 -12.70 -19.53
C ILE A 229 -1.68 -13.94 -18.82
N GLU A 230 -1.75 -15.13 -19.42
CA GLU A 230 -1.11 -16.34 -18.88
C GLU A 230 0.43 -16.26 -18.88
N SER A 231 1.01 -15.44 -19.76
CA SER A 231 2.46 -15.19 -19.86
C SER A 231 2.99 -14.31 -18.72
N LEU A 232 2.17 -13.42 -18.16
CA LEU A 232 2.58 -12.51 -17.08
C LEU A 232 2.91 -13.25 -15.78
N PHE A 233 2.19 -14.36 -15.52
CA PHE A 233 2.44 -15.23 -14.36
C PHE A 233 3.84 -15.86 -14.41
N ASN A 234 4.29 -16.27 -15.61
CA ASN A 234 5.58 -16.94 -15.77
C ASN A 234 6.78 -15.98 -15.74
N CYS A 235 6.62 -14.72 -16.18
CA CYS A 235 7.72 -13.75 -16.13
C CYS A 235 7.97 -13.22 -14.71
N PHE A 236 6.92 -12.93 -13.94
CA PHE A 236 7.09 -12.36 -12.60
C PHE A 236 7.51 -13.42 -11.57
N TRP A 237 7.06 -14.68 -11.71
CA TRP A 237 7.32 -15.73 -10.73
C TRP A 237 8.61 -16.54 -10.98
N ASN A 238 8.95 -16.86 -12.25
CA ASN A 238 10.12 -17.70 -12.54
C ASN A 238 11.47 -16.95 -12.45
N ASP A 239 11.47 -15.62 -12.55
CA ASP A 239 12.70 -14.83 -12.45
C ASP A 239 13.14 -14.56 -11.01
N GLU A 240 12.22 -14.57 -10.02
CA GLU A 240 12.55 -14.34 -8.60
C GLU A 240 12.70 -15.63 -7.76
N PHE A 241 12.07 -16.74 -8.15
CA PHE A 241 12.18 -18.02 -7.43
C PHE A 241 12.31 -19.21 -8.40
N PRO A 242 13.50 -19.47 -8.97
CA PRO A 242 13.72 -20.70 -9.71
C PRO A 242 13.63 -21.89 -8.74
N ASP A 243 12.76 -22.85 -9.07
CA ASP A 243 12.51 -24.08 -8.31
C ASP A 243 13.81 -24.67 -7.71
N SER A 244 13.81 -24.87 -6.38
CA SER A 244 14.82 -25.64 -5.64
C SER A 244 14.49 -27.13 -5.63
#